data_AF-A0A392PQA2-F1
#
_entry.id   AF-A0A392PQA2-F1
#
_cell.length_a   1.000
_cell.length_b   1.000
_cell.length_c   1.000
_cell.angle_alpha   90.00
_cell.angle_beta   90.00
_cell.angle_gamma   90.00
#
_symmetry.space_group_name_H-M   'P 1'
#
loop_
_entity.id
_entity.type
_entity.pdbx_description
1 polymer ?
#
loop_
_entity_poly.entity_id
_entity_poly.type
_entity_poly.pdbx_seq_one_letter_code
_entity_poly.pdbx_strand_id
1 'polypeptide(L)'
;KWLDYYGPFEAVIDAANINAVVNEMRHKLPSKKFPLIVLHHRRIKGDKRDGPINKALVDRWNNADALYATPTGSNDDWYWLYAAIKFKCLLVTNDEMRDHLFQLLGNDFFPKWKERHQ
;
A
#
# COMPACT_ATOMS: atom_id res chain seq x y z
N LYS A 1 -15.49 -1.91 4.72
CA LYS A 1 -15.82 -3.31 4.99
C LYS A 1 -14.57 -4.20 5.05
N TRP A 2 -13.81 -4.38 3.97
CA TRP A 2 -12.60 -5.23 4.00
C TRP A 2 -11.56 -4.77 5.04
N LEU A 3 -11.19 -3.47 5.01
CA LEU A 3 -10.27 -2.88 5.99
C LEU A 3 -10.79 -2.94 7.43
N ASP A 4 -12.11 -3.02 7.64
CA ASP A 4 -12.69 -3.16 8.98
C ASP A 4 -12.54 -4.58 9.52
N TYR A 5 -12.48 -5.56 8.62
CA TYR A 5 -12.38 -6.98 8.97
C TYR A 5 -10.92 -7.41 9.22
N TYR A 6 -9.99 -6.95 8.38
CA TYR A 6 -8.59 -7.40 8.40
C TYR A 6 -7.62 -6.46 9.11
N GLY A 7 -8.03 -5.21 9.35
CA GLY A 7 -7.24 -4.25 10.14
C GLY A 7 -7.27 -4.53 11.65
N PRO A 8 -6.60 -3.70 12.46
CA PRO A 8 -5.79 -2.54 12.06
C PRO A 8 -4.39 -2.93 11.55
N PHE A 9 -3.81 -2.07 10.71
CA PHE A 9 -2.43 -2.20 10.23
C PHE A 9 -1.56 -1.06 10.76
N GLU A 10 -0.27 -1.35 11.02
CA GLU A 10 0.71 -0.35 11.48
C GLU A 10 1.48 0.31 10.33
N ALA A 11 1.38 -0.24 9.13
CA ALA A 11 1.90 0.36 7.91
C ALA A 11 1.12 -0.14 6.69
N VAL A 12 1.07 0.71 5.67
CA VAL A 12 0.53 0.42 4.33
C VAL A 12 1.66 0.60 3.33
N ILE A 13 1.81 -0.35 2.41
CA ILE A 13 2.82 -0.35 1.36
C ILE A 13 2.10 -0.31 0.03
N ASP A 14 2.45 0.67 -0.78
CA ASP A 14 2.17 0.65 -2.21
C ASP A 14 3.12 -0.36 -2.88
N ALA A 15 2.55 -1.48 -3.34
CA ALA A 15 3.30 -2.60 -3.91
C ALA A 15 3.90 -2.29 -5.29
N ALA A 16 3.84 -1.03 -5.75
CA ALA A 16 4.85 -0.48 -6.65
C ALA A 16 6.28 -0.81 -6.18
N ASN A 17 6.49 -0.88 -4.86
CA ASN A 17 7.79 -1.11 -4.24
C ASN A 17 8.04 -2.55 -3.71
N ILE A 18 9.26 -3.00 -3.96
CA ILE A 18 9.84 -4.36 -3.92
C ILE A 18 9.64 -5.14 -2.59
N ASN A 19 9.50 -6.48 -2.70
CA ASN A 19 9.46 -7.49 -1.62
C ASN A 19 10.42 -7.28 -0.44
N ALA A 20 11.64 -6.78 -0.68
CA ALA A 20 12.62 -6.48 0.36
C ALA A 20 12.07 -5.49 1.39
N VAL A 21 11.33 -4.48 0.94
CA VAL A 21 10.71 -3.46 1.79
C VAL A 21 9.69 -4.09 2.73
N VAL A 22 8.86 -5.03 2.25
CA VAL A 22 7.84 -5.69 3.07
C VAL A 22 8.46 -6.44 4.25
N ASN A 23 9.55 -7.17 4.01
CA ASN A 23 10.23 -7.93 5.07
C ASN A 23 10.99 -7.02 6.03
N GLU A 24 11.68 -6.00 5.53
CA GLU A 24 12.36 -5.02 6.39
C GLU A 24 11.37 -4.24 7.26
N MET A 25 10.27 -3.77 6.68
CA MET A 25 9.21 -3.07 7.42
C MET A 25 8.64 -3.95 8.51
N ARG A 26 8.32 -5.21 8.22
CA ARG A 26 7.83 -6.16 9.22
C ARG A 26 8.75 -6.27 10.44
N HIS A 27 10.07 -6.29 10.25
CA HIS A 27 11.02 -6.37 11.37
C HIS A 27 11.12 -5.06 12.17
N LYS A 28 10.87 -3.92 11.52
CA LYS A 28 10.86 -2.60 12.17
C LYS A 28 9.55 -2.31 12.92
N LEU A 29 8.46 -2.94 12.52
CA LEU A 29 7.16 -2.77 13.19
C LEU A 29 7.14 -3.42 14.58
N PRO A 30 6.59 -2.74 15.60
CA PRO A 30 6.50 -3.28 16.97
C PRO A 30 5.81 -4.63 17.04
N SER A 31 4.71 -4.83 16.30
CA SER A 31 3.95 -6.08 16.34
C SER A 31 4.57 -7.22 15.54
N LYS A 32 5.54 -6.92 14.67
CA LYS A 32 6.09 -7.84 13.66
C LYS A 32 5.03 -8.47 12.75
N LYS A 33 3.83 -7.87 12.64
CA LYS A 33 2.81 -8.26 11.67
C LYS A 33 3.19 -7.76 10.28
N PHE A 34 2.62 -8.39 9.26
CA PHE A 34 2.77 -7.87 7.91
C PHE A 34 2.10 -6.50 7.79
N PRO A 35 2.73 -5.54 7.10
CA PRO A 35 2.05 -4.33 6.66
C PRO A 35 0.96 -4.69 5.64
N LEU A 36 -0.03 -3.81 5.45
CA LEU A 36 -0.98 -3.96 4.34
C LEU A 36 -0.26 -3.66 3.02
N ILE A 37 -0.25 -4.64 2.11
CA ILE A 37 0.29 -4.50 0.77
C ILE A 37 -0.88 -4.21 -0.19
N VAL A 38 -0.88 -3.03 -0.80
CA VAL A 38 -1.85 -2.66 -1.85
C VAL A 38 -1.22 -2.92 -3.20
N LEU A 39 -1.73 -3.91 -3.94
CA LEU A 39 -1.16 -4.35 -5.19
C LEU A 39 -2.09 -4.09 -6.37
N HIS A 40 -1.60 -3.37 -7.36
CA HIS A 40 -2.36 -3.11 -8.58
C HIS A 40 -2.54 -4.38 -9.43
N HIS A 41 -3.77 -4.64 -9.89
CA HIS A 41 -4.10 -5.85 -10.68
C HIS A 41 -3.23 -6.05 -11.92
N ARG A 42 -2.71 -4.98 -12.54
CA ARG A 42 -1.83 -5.09 -13.74
C ARG A 42 -0.55 -5.87 -13.44
N ARG A 43 -0.03 -5.78 -12.21
CA ARG A 43 1.15 -6.54 -11.79
C ARG A 43 0.86 -8.00 -11.52
N ILE A 44 -0.36 -8.33 -11.10
CA ILE A 44 -0.79 -9.72 -10.89
C ILE A 44 -0.96 -10.44 -12.23
N LYS A 45 -1.48 -9.75 -13.26
CA LYS A 45 -1.67 -10.30 -14.60
C LYS A 45 -0.39 -10.37 -15.45
N GLY A 46 0.76 -9.95 -14.92
CA GLY A 46 2.05 -10.06 -15.60
C GLY A 46 2.16 -9.14 -16.82
N ASP A 47 1.76 -7.87 -16.68
CA ASP A 47 1.94 -6.89 -17.75
C ASP A 47 3.44 -6.66 -18.04
N LYS A 48 3.78 -6.46 -19.32
CA LYS A 48 5.15 -6.63 -19.86
C LYS A 48 6.24 -5.71 -19.28
N ARG A 49 5.87 -4.69 -18.50
CA ARG A 49 6.78 -3.65 -18.00
C ARG A 49 7.41 -3.95 -16.64
N ASP A 50 6.71 -4.70 -15.78
CA ASP A 50 7.13 -4.90 -14.37
C ASP A 50 7.63 -6.34 -14.08
N GLY A 51 7.50 -7.26 -15.04
CA GLY A 51 7.78 -8.68 -14.83
C GLY A 51 6.73 -9.36 -13.93
N PRO A 52 6.64 -10.70 -13.96
CA PRO A 52 5.71 -11.41 -13.08
C PRO A 52 6.17 -11.30 -11.62
N ILE A 53 5.30 -10.81 -10.73
CA ILE A 53 5.53 -10.93 -9.30
C ILE A 53 5.58 -12.42 -8.93
N ASN A 54 6.51 -12.80 -8.06
CA ASN A 54 6.63 -14.16 -7.57
C ASN A 54 5.31 -14.59 -6.89
N LYS A 55 4.61 -15.54 -7.52
CA LYS A 55 3.33 -16.06 -7.04
C LYS A 55 3.38 -16.56 -5.60
N ALA A 56 4.50 -17.17 -5.18
CA ALA A 56 4.67 -17.64 -3.80
C ALA A 56 4.67 -16.49 -2.79
N LEU A 57 5.12 -15.28 -3.17
CA LEU A 57 5.04 -14.10 -2.30
C LEU A 57 3.60 -13.58 -2.21
N VAL A 58 2.91 -13.52 -3.35
CA VAL A 58 1.49 -13.13 -3.39
C VAL A 58 0.66 -14.06 -2.50
N ASP A 59 0.84 -15.37 -2.66
CA ASP A 59 0.13 -16.37 -1.85
C ASP A 59 0.48 -16.22 -0.36
N ARG A 60 1.75 -15.95 -0.03
CA ARG A 60 2.18 -15.70 1.36
C ARG A 60 1.47 -14.49 1.97
N TRP A 61 1.41 -13.36 1.26
CA TRP A 61 0.76 -12.16 1.78
C TRP A 61 -0.77 -12.32 1.85
N ASN A 62 -1.36 -13.01 0.87
CA ASN A 62 -2.79 -13.31 0.88
C ASN A 62 -3.18 -14.23 2.04
N ASN A 63 -2.41 -15.28 2.29
CA ASN A 63 -2.63 -16.19 3.44
C ASN A 63 -2.37 -15.52 4.80
N ALA A 64 -1.68 -14.39 4.81
CA ALA A 64 -1.45 -13.58 6.01
C ALA A 64 -2.48 -12.44 6.15
N ASP A 65 -3.53 -12.43 5.33
CA ASP A 65 -4.57 -11.39 5.29
C ASP A 65 -4.02 -9.97 5.11
N ALA A 66 -2.85 -9.87 4.47
CA ALA A 66 -2.08 -8.63 4.36
C ALA A 66 -2.05 -8.07 2.93
N LEU A 67 -2.72 -8.71 1.97
CA LEU A 67 -2.73 -8.30 0.57
C LEU A 67 -4.11 -7.79 0.16
N TYR A 68 -4.15 -6.60 -0.42
CA TYR A 68 -5.31 -6.10 -1.12
C TYR A 68 -4.99 -5.88 -2.59
N ALA A 69 -5.57 -6.71 -3.46
CA ALA A 69 -5.48 -6.54 -4.91
C ALA A 69 -6.54 -5.54 -5.39
N THR A 70 -6.12 -4.42 -5.98
CA THR A 70 -7.07 -3.39 -6.44
C THR A 70 -7.83 -3.88 -7.68
N PRO A 71 -9.11 -3.52 -7.86
CA PRO A 71 -9.88 -3.88 -9.04
C PRO A 71 -9.27 -3.38 -10.37
N THR A 72 -9.64 -4.04 -11.47
CA THR A 72 -9.25 -3.56 -12.81
C THR A 72 -9.92 -2.23 -13.13
N GLY A 73 -9.14 -1.22 -13.53
CA GLY A 73 -9.64 0.10 -13.93
C GLY A 73 -9.84 1.10 -12.79
N SER A 74 -9.58 0.73 -11.54
CA SER A 74 -9.55 1.67 -10.41
C SER A 74 -8.17 2.31 -10.25
N ASN A 75 -8.11 3.55 -9.77
CA ASN A 75 -6.86 4.14 -9.31
C ASN A 75 -6.49 3.57 -7.93
N ASP A 76 -5.34 2.89 -7.84
CA ASP A 76 -4.74 2.34 -6.64
C ASP A 76 -4.36 3.39 -5.59
N ASP A 77 -4.09 4.63 -5.99
CA ASP A 77 -3.73 5.74 -5.10
C ASP A 77 -4.72 5.92 -3.96
N TRP A 78 -6.01 5.85 -4.29
CA TRP A 78 -7.07 5.99 -3.31
C TRP A 78 -7.06 4.89 -2.25
N TYR A 79 -6.62 3.69 -2.59
CA TYR A 79 -6.70 2.53 -1.70
C TYR A 79 -5.62 2.61 -0.62
N TRP A 80 -4.36 2.84 -1.01
CA TRP A 80 -3.29 2.96 -0.03
C TRP A 80 -3.41 4.25 0.78
N LEU A 81 -3.87 5.35 0.17
CA LEU A 81 -4.07 6.62 0.87
C LEU A 81 -5.18 6.50 1.92
N TYR A 82 -6.34 5.97 1.53
CA TYR A 82 -7.46 5.78 2.44
C TYR A 82 -7.09 4.85 3.60
N ALA A 83 -6.39 3.74 3.32
CA ALA A 83 -5.95 2.82 4.37
C ALA A 83 -5.00 3.48 5.37
N ALA A 84 -4.00 4.23 4.89
CA ALA A 84 -3.04 4.91 5.75
C ALA A 84 -3.72 5.96 6.64
N ILE A 85 -4.65 6.75 6.10
CA ILE A 85 -5.43 7.74 6.86
C ILE A 85 -6.32 7.04 7.89
N LYS A 86 -7.05 5.98 7.48
CA LYS A 86 -7.99 5.26 8.34
C LYS A 86 -7.32 4.67 9.57
N PHE A 87 -6.16 4.03 9.39
CA PHE A 87 -5.43 3.41 10.49
C PHE A 87 -4.44 4.36 11.18
N LYS A 88 -4.25 5.58 10.65
CA LYS A 88 -3.29 6.57 11.16
C LYS A 88 -1.89 5.97 11.27
N CYS A 89 -1.47 5.30 10.21
CA CYS A 89 -0.28 4.45 10.20
C CYS A 89 0.74 4.93 9.16
N LEU A 90 1.91 4.30 9.13
CA LEU A 90 2.95 4.62 8.14
C LEU A 90 2.46 4.28 6.73
N LEU A 91 2.86 5.08 5.74
CA LEU A 91 2.66 4.85 4.33
C LEU A 91 4.02 4.71 3.65
N VAL A 92 4.24 3.64 2.93
CA VAL A 92 5.48 3.43 2.17
C VAL A 92 5.16 3.44 0.69
N THR A 93 5.50 4.55 0.02
CA THR A 93 5.39 4.71 -1.44
C THR A 93 6.50 5.62 -1.95
N ASN A 94 6.95 5.37 -3.19
CA ASN A 94 7.84 6.28 -3.91
C ASN A 94 7.05 7.33 -4.72
N ASP A 95 5.71 7.28 -4.69
CA ASP A 95 4.90 8.29 -5.34
C ASP A 95 5.09 9.65 -4.65
N GLU A 96 5.37 10.69 -5.43
CA GLU A 96 5.61 12.02 -4.90
C GLU A 96 4.32 12.76 -4.54
N MET A 97 3.17 12.22 -4.97
CA MET A 97 1.81 12.71 -4.78
C MET A 97 1.64 14.12 -5.34
N ARG A 98 2.13 14.34 -6.57
CA ARG A 98 2.20 15.67 -7.22
C ARG A 98 1.14 15.90 -8.31
N ASP A 99 0.37 14.88 -8.67
CA ASP A 99 -0.60 14.97 -9.75
C ASP A 99 -1.85 15.80 -9.36
N HIS A 100 -2.75 15.99 -10.33
CA HIS A 100 -3.98 16.74 -10.11
C HIS A 100 -4.94 16.08 -9.11
N LEU A 101 -4.79 14.77 -8.85
CA LEU A 101 -5.60 14.05 -7.88
C LEU A 101 -5.33 14.55 -6.47
N PHE A 102 -4.05 14.67 -6.11
CA PHE A 102 -3.63 15.08 -4.78
C PHE A 102 -3.82 16.59 -4.53
N GLN A 103 -3.89 17.40 -5.59
CA GLN A 103 -4.25 18.82 -5.48
C GLN A 103 -5.65 19.02 -4.88
N LEU A 104 -6.57 18.06 -5.07
CA LEU A 104 -7.92 18.10 -4.49
C LEU A 104 -7.91 17.96 -2.96
N LEU A 105 -6.85 17.41 -2.38
CA LEU A 105 -6.72 17.24 -0.92
C LEU A 105 -6.30 18.54 -0.21
N GLY A 106 -6.05 19.59 -0.98
CA GLY A 106 -5.71 20.92 -0.48
C GLY A 106 -4.23 21.06 -0.10
N ASN A 107 -3.75 22.31 -0.15
CA ASN A 107 -2.33 22.62 0.01
C ASN A 107 -1.88 22.85 1.46
N ASP A 108 -2.78 22.69 2.44
CA ASP A 108 -2.45 22.94 3.86
C ASP A 108 -2.34 21.63 4.67
N PHE A 109 -3.41 20.82 4.70
CA PHE A 109 -3.44 19.60 5.49
C PHE A 109 -2.57 18.48 4.89
N PHE A 110 -2.71 18.24 3.59
CA PHE A 110 -2.11 17.08 2.94
C PHE A 110 -0.57 17.08 2.96
N PRO A 111 0.14 18.21 2.71
CA PRO A 111 1.60 18.24 2.82
C PRO A 111 2.11 17.89 4.23
N LYS A 112 1.45 18.38 5.29
CA LYS A 112 1.77 18.06 6.68
C LYS A 112 1.51 16.59 7.02
N TRP A 113 0.40 16.05 6.50
CA TRP A 113 0.11 14.63 6.66
C TRP A 113 1.18 13.76 5.96
N LYS A 114 1.59 14.15 4.75
CA LYS A 114 2.61 13.46 3.96
C LYS A 114 3.96 13.44 4.69
N GLU A 115 4.43 14.59 5.18
CA GLU A 115 5.69 14.70 5.94
C GLU A 115 5.74 13.79 7.18
N ARG A 116 4.58 13.54 7.81
CA ARG A 116 4.48 12.71 9.01
C ARG A 116 4.38 11.21 8.73
N HIS A 117 3.80 10.81 7.61
CA HIS A 117 3.41 9.42 7.38
C HIS A 117 4.12 8.73 6.22
N GLN A 118 4.68 9.48 5.25
CA GLN A 118 5.42 8.93 4.10
C GLN A 118 6.91 8.73 4.43
#